data_AF-A0A959GDM0-F1
#
_entry.id   AF-A0A959GDM0-F1
#
_cell.length_a   1.000
_cell.length_b   1.000
_cell.length_c   1.000
_cell.angle_alpha   90.00
_cell.angle_beta   90.00
_cell.angle_gamma   90.00
#
_symmetry.space_group_name_H-M   'P 1'
#
loop_
_entity.id
_entity.type
_entity.pdbx_description
1 polymer ?
#
loop_
_entity_poly.entity_id
_entity_poly.type
_entity_poly.pdbx_seq_one_letter_code
_entity_poly.pdbx_strand_id
1 'polypeptide(L)'
;MRKLILLSLLTLAFSCNNVGKFQEAINTLSSDWDAATAQVTDVVGKISQSQELGKTALQTVNPDEMAMAKMNDEQKAKVESIKQSLQEQIGSLGQLAQSAFEFVNKWQTEGEKLTALKEGLANKKLPKDVQATIDSLKSMADTATQNASSWNEQVASATAAINQASQSYNDLMSSIPMSK
;
A
#
# COMPACT_ATOMS: atom_id res chain seq x y z
N MET A 1 24.17 -71.39 -8.65
CA MET A 1 23.33 -70.51 -9.50
C MET A 1 22.82 -69.38 -8.62
N ARG A 2 23.52 -68.23 -8.57
CA ARG A 2 23.14 -66.96 -9.24
C ARG A 2 21.66 -66.58 -9.00
N LYS A 3 21.41 -65.70 -8.02
CA LYS A 3 21.16 -64.24 -8.17
C LYS A 3 19.67 -63.96 -8.38
N LEU A 4 19.00 -63.26 -7.45
CA LEU A 4 17.89 -62.30 -7.69
C LEU A 4 17.16 -61.89 -6.40
N ILE A 5 17.83 -61.21 -5.48
CA ILE A 5 17.17 -60.26 -4.55
C ILE A 5 18.23 -59.22 -4.24
N LEU A 6 18.15 -58.02 -4.83
CA LEU A 6 18.88 -56.78 -4.46
C LEU A 6 18.68 -55.75 -5.58
N LEU A 7 17.47 -55.23 -5.75
CA LEU A 7 17.23 -54.09 -6.63
C LEU A 7 16.06 -53.21 -6.15
N SER A 8 16.08 -52.78 -4.89
CA SER A 8 15.03 -51.87 -4.37
C SER A 8 15.50 -50.88 -3.30
N LEU A 9 16.80 -50.59 -3.19
CA LEU A 9 17.34 -49.75 -2.11
C LEU A 9 18.22 -48.56 -2.59
N LEU A 10 18.09 -48.12 -3.83
CA LEU A 10 18.96 -47.07 -4.39
C LEU A 10 18.23 -45.83 -4.94
N THR A 11 17.24 -45.30 -4.20
CA THR A 11 16.64 -44.00 -4.52
C THR A 11 16.61 -43.00 -3.36
N LEU A 12 17.30 -43.28 -2.24
CA LEU A 12 17.25 -42.44 -1.04
C LEU A 12 18.47 -41.52 -0.81
N ALA A 13 19.35 -41.34 -1.79
CA ALA A 13 20.63 -40.63 -1.59
C ALA A 13 20.75 -39.21 -2.19
N PHE A 14 19.65 -38.56 -2.59
CA PHE A 14 19.69 -37.19 -3.16
C PHE A 14 18.98 -36.10 -2.34
N SER A 15 18.65 -36.35 -1.06
CA SER A 15 17.97 -35.35 -0.21
C SER A 15 18.89 -34.39 0.55
N CYS A 16 20.21 -34.55 0.50
CA CYS A 16 21.15 -33.78 1.31
C CYS A 16 22.08 -32.90 0.46
N ASN A 17 21.60 -31.74 -0.04
CA ASN A 17 22.41 -30.49 -0.10
C ASN A 17 21.70 -29.23 -0.62
N ASN A 18 20.44 -29.29 -1.07
CA ASN A 18 19.81 -28.12 -1.69
C ASN A 18 19.57 -26.94 -0.73
N VAL A 19 19.58 -27.18 0.59
CA VAL A 19 19.39 -26.13 1.61
C VAL A 19 20.46 -25.03 1.49
N GLY A 20 21.73 -25.41 1.36
CA GLY A 20 22.84 -24.45 1.22
C GLY A 20 22.76 -23.64 -0.07
N LYS A 21 22.19 -24.20 -1.14
CA LYS A 21 22.00 -23.52 -2.43
C LYS A 21 21.03 -22.33 -2.33
N PHE A 22 19.97 -22.46 -1.55
CA PHE A 22 18.88 -21.48 -1.52
C PHE A 22 18.87 -20.59 -0.27
N GLN A 23 19.70 -20.89 0.73
CA GLN A 23 19.75 -20.14 1.99
C GLN A 23 19.93 -18.62 1.78
N GLU A 24 20.93 -18.22 1.00
CA GLU A 24 21.19 -16.80 0.75
C GLU A 24 20.01 -16.14 0.02
N ALA A 25 19.51 -16.78 -1.04
CA ALA A 25 18.39 -16.25 -1.82
C ALA A 25 17.11 -16.09 -0.99
N ILE A 26 16.81 -17.02 -0.07
CA ILE A 26 15.67 -16.94 0.85
C ILE A 26 15.88 -15.84 1.89
N ASN A 27 17.09 -15.68 2.41
CA ASN A 27 17.39 -14.62 3.39
C ASN A 27 17.29 -13.22 2.77
N THR A 28 17.86 -13.03 1.57
CA THR A 28 17.72 -11.77 0.81
C THR A 28 16.25 -11.49 0.52
N LEU A 29 15.52 -12.48 -0.01
CA LEU A 29 14.08 -12.34 -0.26
C LEU A 29 13.31 -11.97 1.00
N SER A 30 13.62 -12.56 2.16
CA SER A 30 12.97 -12.19 3.42
C SER A 30 13.24 -10.73 3.79
N SER A 31 14.48 -10.26 3.62
CA SER A 31 14.82 -8.86 3.90
C SER A 31 14.10 -7.90 2.95
N ASP A 32 14.06 -8.22 1.65
CA ASP A 32 13.39 -7.40 0.64
C ASP A 32 11.88 -7.35 0.90
N TRP A 33 11.29 -8.50 1.29
CA TRP A 33 9.88 -8.60 1.67
C TRP A 33 9.53 -7.75 2.90
N ASP A 34 10.37 -7.78 3.94
CA ASP A 34 10.17 -6.99 5.14
C ASP A 34 10.27 -5.47 4.83
N ALA A 35 11.23 -5.08 3.98
CA ALA A 35 11.37 -3.70 3.52
C ALA A 35 10.16 -3.24 2.69
N ALA A 36 9.70 -4.06 1.74
CA ALA A 36 8.51 -3.76 0.94
C ALA A 36 7.25 -3.69 1.81
N THR A 37 7.12 -4.57 2.82
CA THR A 37 6.02 -4.54 3.79
C THR A 37 5.99 -3.22 4.57
N ALA A 38 7.15 -2.72 5.00
CA ALA A 38 7.25 -1.45 5.69
C ALA A 38 6.82 -0.28 4.78
N GLN A 39 7.25 -0.26 3.52
CA GLN A 39 6.86 0.76 2.54
C GLN A 39 5.35 0.76 2.27
N VAL A 40 4.76 -0.42 2.03
CA VAL A 40 3.32 -0.56 1.81
C VAL A 40 2.53 -0.11 3.04
N THR A 41 2.99 -0.47 4.24
CA THR A 41 2.33 -0.08 5.50
C THR A 41 2.37 1.44 5.71
N ASP A 42 3.53 2.07 5.48
CA ASP A 42 3.70 3.52 5.59
C ASP A 42 2.75 4.27 4.66
N VAL A 43 2.69 3.89 3.37
CA VAL A 43 1.82 4.58 2.41
C VAL A 43 0.34 4.33 2.67
N VAL A 44 -0.07 3.14 3.11
CA VAL A 44 -1.46 2.88 3.54
C VAL A 44 -1.83 3.79 4.72
N GLY A 45 -0.93 3.98 5.68
CA GLY A 45 -1.11 4.92 6.77
C GLY A 45 -1.30 6.36 6.27
N LYS A 46 -0.49 6.81 5.31
CA LYS A 46 -0.60 8.15 4.70
C LYS A 46 -1.91 8.34 3.94
N ILE A 47 -2.40 7.32 3.25
CA ILE A 47 -3.70 7.35 2.55
C ILE A 47 -4.81 7.63 3.56
N SER A 48 -4.87 6.87 4.66
CA SER A 48 -5.88 7.06 5.70
C SER A 48 -5.79 8.44 6.37
N GLN A 49 -4.59 8.91 6.67
CA GLN A 49 -4.39 10.27 7.23
C GLN A 49 -4.89 11.36 6.27
N SER A 50 -4.60 11.22 4.98
CA SER A 50 -5.02 12.21 3.97
C SER A 50 -6.53 12.19 3.73
N GLN A 51 -7.18 11.02 3.82
CA GLN A 51 -8.63 10.94 3.79
C GLN A 51 -9.26 11.69 4.96
N GLU A 52 -8.71 11.54 6.17
CA GLU A 52 -9.22 12.22 7.35
C GLU A 52 -8.98 13.74 7.28
N LEU A 53 -7.82 14.15 6.78
CA LEU A 53 -7.54 15.56 6.47
C LEU A 53 -8.58 16.13 5.50
N GLY A 54 -8.86 15.43 4.40
CA GLY A 54 -9.85 15.84 3.41
C GLY A 54 -11.26 15.95 4.01
N LYS A 55 -11.69 14.98 4.82
CA LYS A 55 -12.98 15.02 5.51
C LYS A 55 -13.08 16.20 6.48
N THR A 56 -12.03 16.43 7.27
CA THR A 56 -11.95 17.56 8.20
C THR A 56 -12.03 18.89 7.45
N ALA A 57 -11.28 19.02 6.35
CA ALA A 57 -11.35 20.20 5.49
C ALA A 57 -12.77 20.39 4.93
N LEU A 58 -13.41 19.34 4.42
CA LEU A 58 -14.76 19.42 3.88
C LEU A 58 -15.80 19.84 4.93
N GLN A 59 -15.68 19.34 6.16
CA GLN A 59 -16.52 19.77 7.29
C GLN A 59 -16.30 21.25 7.66
N THR A 60 -15.07 21.74 7.48
CA THR A 60 -14.70 23.14 7.77
C THR A 60 -15.19 24.11 6.70
N VAL A 61 -15.30 23.66 5.44
CA VAL A 61 -15.86 24.45 4.33
C VAL A 61 -17.39 24.51 4.45
N ASN A 62 -17.86 25.17 5.50
CA ASN A 62 -19.28 25.37 5.77
C ASN A 62 -19.47 26.75 6.41
N PRO A 63 -19.48 27.84 5.60
CA PRO A 63 -19.76 29.17 6.14
C PRO A 63 -21.12 29.18 6.83
N ASP A 64 -21.18 29.82 8.00
CA ASP A 64 -22.44 29.99 8.73
C ASP A 64 -23.42 30.90 7.98
N GLU A 65 -24.66 30.96 8.47
CA GLU A 65 -25.74 31.75 7.83
C GLU A 65 -25.37 33.24 7.70
N MET A 66 -24.64 33.79 8.67
CA MET A 66 -24.24 35.20 8.66
C MET A 66 -23.15 35.47 7.61
N ALA A 67 -22.16 34.58 7.50
CA ALA A 67 -21.14 34.65 6.47
C ALA A 67 -21.76 34.48 5.08
N MET A 68 -22.65 33.50 4.91
CA MET A 68 -23.37 33.25 3.65
C MET A 68 -24.22 34.45 3.20
N ALA A 69 -24.86 35.16 4.14
CA ALA A 69 -25.65 36.36 3.83
C ALA A 69 -24.80 37.53 3.33
N LYS A 70 -23.51 37.57 3.71
CA LYS A 70 -22.55 38.61 3.30
C LYS A 70 -21.80 38.27 2.01
N MET A 71 -21.88 37.02 1.56
CA MET A 71 -21.23 36.58 0.33
C MET A 71 -22.03 37.00 -0.91
N ASN A 72 -21.33 37.47 -1.94
CA ASN A 72 -21.88 37.61 -3.28
C ASN A 72 -21.94 36.24 -4.00
N ASP A 73 -22.50 36.21 -5.20
CA ASP A 73 -22.70 34.97 -5.96
C ASP A 73 -21.38 34.30 -6.38
N GLU A 74 -20.35 35.09 -6.70
CA GLU A 74 -19.01 34.59 -7.03
C GLU A 74 -18.35 33.89 -5.84
N GLN A 75 -18.46 34.48 -4.65
CA GLN A 75 -17.94 33.92 -3.41
C GLN A 75 -18.67 32.62 -3.04
N LYS A 76 -20.01 32.58 -3.19
CA LYS A 76 -20.79 31.35 -2.97
C LYS A 76 -20.40 30.24 -3.97
N ALA A 77 -20.25 30.59 -5.25
CA ALA A 77 -19.78 29.66 -6.27
C ALA A 77 -18.36 29.14 -5.95
N LYS A 78 -17.49 29.98 -5.38
CA LYS A 78 -16.16 29.58 -4.95
C LYS A 78 -16.19 28.59 -3.77
N VAL A 79 -17.07 28.78 -2.78
CA VAL A 79 -17.29 27.81 -1.70
C VAL A 79 -17.69 26.45 -2.27
N GLU A 80 -18.65 26.43 -3.20
CA GLU A 80 -19.12 25.17 -3.80
C GLU A 80 -18.01 24.48 -4.61
N SER A 81 -17.25 25.25 -5.39
CA SER A 81 -16.08 24.73 -6.11
C SER A 81 -15.03 24.11 -5.17
N ILE A 82 -14.79 24.72 -4.00
CA ILE A 82 -13.88 24.19 -2.98
C ILE A 82 -14.43 22.88 -2.42
N LYS A 83 -15.73 22.82 -2.07
CA LYS A 83 -16.38 21.59 -1.59
C LYS A 83 -16.26 20.46 -2.60
N GLN A 84 -16.57 20.74 -3.87
CA GLN A 84 -16.46 19.76 -4.96
C GLN A 84 -15.02 19.26 -5.09
N SER A 85 -14.04 20.18 -5.10
CA SER A 85 -12.62 19.79 -5.16
C SER A 85 -12.22 18.88 -4.00
N LEU A 86 -12.64 19.17 -2.77
CA LEU A 86 -12.37 18.32 -1.61
C LEU A 86 -13.04 16.95 -1.73
N GLN A 87 -14.30 16.90 -2.18
CA GLN A 87 -15.02 15.64 -2.42
C GLN A 87 -14.32 14.78 -3.48
N GLU A 88 -13.86 15.38 -4.57
CA GLU A 88 -13.09 14.69 -5.61
C GLU A 88 -11.79 14.10 -5.05
N GLN A 89 -11.04 14.85 -4.24
CA GLN A 89 -9.82 14.34 -3.60
C GLN A 89 -10.11 13.21 -2.61
N ILE A 90 -11.15 13.33 -1.78
CA ILE A 90 -11.59 12.26 -0.87
C ILE A 90 -11.98 11.01 -1.67
N GLY A 91 -12.70 11.16 -2.78
CA GLY A 91 -13.09 10.06 -3.66
C GLY A 91 -11.88 9.36 -4.28
N SER A 92 -10.92 10.12 -4.80
CA SER A 92 -9.66 9.59 -5.35
C SER A 92 -8.85 8.83 -4.30
N LEU A 93 -8.70 9.38 -3.09
CA LEU A 93 -8.07 8.69 -1.97
C LEU A 93 -8.85 7.42 -1.55
N GLY A 94 -10.17 7.42 -1.68
CA GLY A 94 -11.02 6.24 -1.50
C GLY A 94 -10.70 5.11 -2.46
N GLN A 95 -10.57 5.42 -3.75
CA GLN A 95 -10.17 4.45 -4.78
C GLN A 95 -8.75 3.94 -4.54
N LEU A 96 -7.83 4.82 -4.15
CA LEU A 96 -6.46 4.47 -3.81
C LEU A 96 -6.41 3.51 -2.61
N ALA A 97 -7.19 3.78 -1.56
CA ALA A 97 -7.30 2.90 -0.39
C ALA A 97 -7.84 1.52 -0.76
N GLN A 98 -8.83 1.44 -1.66
CA GLN A 98 -9.36 0.17 -2.15
C GLN A 98 -8.29 -0.63 -2.90
N SER A 99 -7.58 0.01 -3.85
CA SER A 99 -6.48 -0.64 -4.58
C SER A 99 -5.39 -1.14 -3.64
N ALA A 100 -5.01 -0.35 -2.63
CA ALA A 100 -4.03 -0.77 -1.63
C ALA A 100 -4.51 -1.95 -0.79
N PHE A 101 -5.79 -1.97 -0.38
CA PHE A 101 -6.37 -3.08 0.37
C PHE A 101 -6.39 -4.38 -0.43
N GLU A 102 -6.81 -4.32 -1.71
CA GLU A 102 -6.80 -5.48 -2.60
C GLU A 102 -5.39 -6.07 -2.77
N PHE A 103 -4.40 -5.19 -2.91
CA PHE A 103 -3.00 -5.60 -2.96
C PHE A 103 -2.52 -6.21 -1.64
N VAL A 104 -2.82 -5.59 -0.49
CA VAL A 104 -2.41 -6.09 0.84
C VAL A 104 -2.98 -7.48 1.11
N ASN A 105 -4.22 -7.76 0.69
CA ASN A 105 -4.79 -9.10 0.81
C ASN A 105 -3.99 -10.13 0.00
N LYS A 106 -3.64 -9.80 -1.25
CA LYS A 106 -2.80 -10.67 -2.08
C LYS A 106 -1.39 -10.83 -1.49
N TRP A 107 -0.81 -9.75 -0.97
CA TRP A 107 0.49 -9.75 -0.31
C TRP A 107 0.52 -10.71 0.88
N GLN A 108 -0.50 -10.68 1.74
CA GLN A 108 -0.60 -11.59 2.88
C GLN A 108 -0.66 -13.06 2.45
N THR A 109 -1.46 -13.40 1.45
CA THR A 109 -1.53 -14.77 0.91
C THR A 109 -0.19 -15.24 0.35
N GLU A 110 0.54 -14.39 -0.37
CA GLU A 110 1.86 -14.74 -0.90
C GLU A 110 2.93 -14.85 0.21
N GLY A 111 2.79 -14.08 1.30
CA GLY A 111 3.67 -14.14 2.47
C GLY A 111 3.69 -15.50 3.18
N GLU A 112 2.61 -16.30 3.05
CA GLU A 112 2.57 -17.68 3.54
C GLU A 112 3.60 -18.56 2.83
N LYS A 113 3.85 -18.33 1.54
CA LYS A 113 4.86 -19.08 0.77
C LYS A 113 6.27 -18.73 1.24
N LEU A 114 6.53 -17.45 1.56
CA LEU A 114 7.80 -17.03 2.14
C LEU A 114 8.02 -17.69 3.51
N THR A 115 6.96 -17.78 4.33
CA THR A 115 6.99 -18.47 5.61
C THR A 115 7.34 -19.96 5.42
N ALA A 116 6.69 -20.64 4.47
CA ALA A 116 6.98 -22.03 4.16
C ALA A 116 8.44 -22.24 3.67
N LEU A 117 9.01 -21.30 2.91
CA LEU A 117 10.43 -21.35 2.53
C LEU A 117 11.36 -21.20 3.74
N LYS A 118 11.07 -20.27 4.66
CA LYS A 118 11.85 -20.05 5.89
C LYS A 118 11.79 -21.25 6.83
N GLU A 119 10.61 -21.83 7.02
CA GLU A 119 10.43 -23.05 7.81
C GLU A 119 11.09 -24.26 7.16
N GLY A 120 10.98 -24.40 5.84
CA GLY A 120 11.64 -25.46 5.08
C GLY A 120 13.16 -25.35 5.18
N LEU A 121 13.71 -24.13 5.18
CA LEU A 121 15.13 -23.87 5.39
C LEU A 121 15.57 -24.28 6.80
N ALA A 122 14.84 -23.85 7.84
CA ALA A 122 15.14 -24.18 9.24
C ALA A 122 15.06 -25.69 9.51
N ASN A 123 14.07 -26.37 8.93
CA ASN A 123 13.86 -27.81 9.09
C ASN A 123 14.65 -28.68 8.10
N LYS A 124 15.48 -28.06 7.24
CA LYS A 124 16.22 -28.73 6.15
C LYS A 124 15.32 -29.55 5.21
N LYS A 125 14.07 -29.13 5.06
CA LYS A 125 13.02 -29.74 4.23
C LYS A 125 12.35 -28.67 3.37
N LEU A 126 13.08 -28.22 2.36
CA LEU A 126 12.56 -27.23 1.42
C LEU A 126 11.45 -27.83 0.52
N PRO A 127 10.47 -27.03 0.06
CA PRO A 127 9.51 -27.40 -0.97
C PRO A 127 10.18 -27.90 -2.26
N LYS A 128 9.41 -28.50 -3.17
CA LYS A 128 9.96 -29.03 -4.44
C LYS A 128 10.26 -27.94 -5.46
N ASP A 129 9.56 -26.81 -5.38
CA ASP A 129 9.50 -25.73 -6.37
C ASP A 129 10.20 -24.44 -5.93
N VAL A 130 11.14 -24.53 -4.98
CA VAL A 130 11.80 -23.40 -4.30
C VAL A 130 12.22 -22.26 -5.22
N GLN A 131 12.88 -22.56 -6.34
CA GLN A 131 13.35 -21.52 -7.26
C GLN A 131 12.19 -20.72 -7.85
N ALA A 132 11.15 -21.41 -8.33
CA ALA A 132 9.97 -20.75 -8.90
C ALA A 132 9.22 -19.94 -7.82
N THR A 133 9.13 -20.45 -6.59
CA THR A 133 8.55 -19.72 -5.45
C THR A 133 9.35 -18.46 -5.15
N ILE A 134 10.69 -18.54 -5.09
CA ILE A 134 11.57 -17.39 -4.86
C ILE A 134 11.36 -16.35 -5.96
N ASP A 135 11.37 -16.75 -7.23
CA ASP A 135 11.25 -15.81 -8.36
C ASP A 135 9.88 -15.12 -8.37
N SER A 136 8.80 -15.86 -8.05
CA SER A 136 7.46 -15.32 -7.90
C SER A 136 7.38 -14.29 -6.75
N LEU A 137 7.97 -14.60 -5.60
CA LEU A 137 7.94 -13.72 -4.44
C LEU A 137 8.81 -12.47 -4.63
N LYS A 138 9.96 -12.59 -5.31
CA LYS A 138 10.78 -11.43 -5.71
C LYS A 138 9.99 -10.47 -6.60
N SER A 139 9.34 -10.99 -7.65
CA SER A 139 8.49 -10.19 -8.53
C SER A 139 7.35 -9.51 -7.77
N MET A 140 6.76 -10.20 -6.79
CA MET A 140 5.74 -9.61 -5.92
C MET A 140 6.32 -8.48 -5.05
N ALA A 141 7.51 -8.65 -4.46
CA ALA A 141 8.20 -7.62 -3.70
C ALA A 141 8.54 -6.39 -4.55
N ASP A 142 9.02 -6.58 -5.77
CA ASP A 142 9.25 -5.48 -6.71
C ASP A 142 7.95 -4.73 -7.03
N THR A 143 6.85 -5.48 -7.24
CA THR A 143 5.52 -4.90 -7.46
C THR A 143 5.04 -4.10 -6.24
N ALA A 144 5.29 -4.60 -5.01
CA ALA A 144 4.95 -3.88 -3.78
C ALA A 144 5.67 -2.54 -3.68
N THR A 145 6.98 -2.51 -3.95
CA THR A 145 7.76 -1.27 -3.94
C THR A 145 7.30 -0.29 -5.02
N GLN A 146 6.99 -0.77 -6.23
CA GLN A 146 6.47 0.07 -7.31
C GLN A 146 5.10 0.67 -6.95
N ASN A 147 4.19 -0.16 -6.44
CA ASN A 147 2.88 0.27 -5.96
C ASN A 147 3.01 1.29 -4.83
N ALA A 148 3.87 1.02 -3.85
CA ALA A 148 4.08 1.92 -2.72
C ALA A 148 4.61 3.28 -3.17
N SER A 149 5.55 3.33 -4.11
CA SER A 149 6.04 4.58 -4.70
C SER A 149 4.93 5.35 -5.41
N SER A 150 4.17 4.67 -6.29
CA SER A 150 3.07 5.28 -7.04
C SER A 150 1.95 5.80 -6.14
N TRP A 151 1.56 5.02 -5.13
CA TRP A 151 0.57 5.45 -4.14
C TRP A 151 1.07 6.62 -3.30
N ASN A 152 2.37 6.66 -2.98
CA ASN A 152 2.96 7.74 -2.22
C ASN A 152 2.98 9.07 -3.01
N GLU A 153 3.17 9.02 -4.32
CA GLU A 153 3.02 10.19 -5.20
C GLU A 153 1.56 10.66 -5.28
N GLN A 154 0.62 9.71 -5.45
CA GLN A 154 -0.81 10.01 -5.54
C GLN A 154 -1.34 10.62 -4.24
N VAL A 155 -0.99 10.05 -3.08
CA VAL A 155 -1.40 10.60 -1.79
C VAL A 155 -0.79 11.98 -1.58
N ALA A 156 0.49 12.21 -1.90
CA ALA A 156 1.12 13.52 -1.76
C ALA A 156 0.44 14.58 -2.63
N SER A 157 0.08 14.23 -3.87
CA SER A 157 -0.69 15.11 -4.76
C SER A 157 -2.06 15.45 -4.18
N ALA A 158 -2.80 14.45 -3.68
CA ALA A 158 -4.11 14.68 -3.08
C ALA A 158 -4.03 15.53 -1.79
N THR A 159 -3.04 15.27 -0.93
CA THR A 159 -2.78 16.08 0.27
C THR A 159 -2.49 17.54 -0.10
N ALA A 160 -1.66 17.78 -1.11
CA ALA A 160 -1.36 19.13 -1.57
C ALA A 160 -2.61 19.86 -2.08
N ALA A 161 -3.46 19.18 -2.86
CA ALA A 161 -4.72 19.73 -3.34
C ALA A 161 -5.70 20.04 -2.19
N ILE A 162 -5.81 19.16 -1.20
CA ILE A 162 -6.63 19.39 0.01
C ILE A 162 -6.15 20.63 0.78
N ASN A 163 -4.84 20.78 0.95
CA ASN A 163 -4.25 21.94 1.62
C ASN A 163 -4.50 23.23 0.83
N GLN A 164 -4.36 23.20 -0.49
CA GLN A 164 -4.64 24.35 -1.35
C GLN A 164 -6.12 24.74 -1.30
N ALA A 165 -7.03 23.78 -1.31
CA ALA A 165 -8.47 24.01 -1.18
C ALA A 165 -8.81 24.64 0.18
N SER A 166 -8.22 24.13 1.27
CA SER A 166 -8.35 24.69 2.62
C SER A 166 -7.83 26.12 2.71
N GLN A 167 -6.66 26.40 2.14
CA GLN A 167 -6.10 27.76 2.10
C GLN A 167 -7.00 28.70 1.30
N SER A 168 -7.48 28.26 0.13
CA SER A 168 -8.40 29.05 -0.70
C SER A 168 -9.69 29.40 0.05
N TYR A 169 -10.18 28.49 0.90
CA TYR A 169 -11.33 28.77 1.75
C TYR A 169 -11.01 29.80 2.84
N ASN A 170 -9.87 29.67 3.52
CA ASN A 170 -9.45 30.62 4.55
C ASN A 170 -9.26 32.03 3.98
N ASP A 171 -8.66 32.15 2.79
CA ASP A 171 -8.48 33.42 2.09
C ASP A 171 -9.84 34.04 1.73
N LEU A 172 -10.77 33.22 1.22
CA LEU A 172 -12.13 33.64 0.93
C LEU A 172 -12.84 34.17 2.19
N MET A 173 -12.79 33.42 3.29
CA MET A 173 -13.41 33.82 4.56
C MET A 173 -12.82 35.11 5.12
N SER A 174 -11.50 35.30 4.98
CA SER A 174 -10.81 36.51 5.41
C SER A 174 -11.18 37.75 4.57
N SER A 175 -11.65 37.55 3.34
CA SER A 175 -12.10 38.64 2.45
C SER A 175 -13.51 39.14 2.77
N ILE A 176 -14.28 38.42 3.59
CA ILE A 176 -15.66 38.77 3.93
C ILE A 176 -15.63 39.83 5.04
N PRO A 177 -16.33 40.98 4.88
CA PRO A 177 -16.36 42.01 5.90
C PRO A 177 -16.96 41.49 7.22
N MET A 178 -16.12 41.35 8.24
CA MET A 178 -16.56 41.10 9.62
C MET A 178 -17.25 42.37 10.13
N SER A 179 -18.51 42.25 10.59
CA SER A 179 -19.19 43.36 11.25
C SER A 179 -18.51 43.58 12.60
N LYS A 180 -18.02 44.81 12.84
CA LYS A 180 -17.61 45.26 14.18
C LYS A 180 -18.80 45.32 15.11
#